data_AF-A0A8S1CXE7-F1
#
_entry.id   AF-A0A8S1CXE7-F1
#
_cell.length_a   1.000
_cell.length_b   1.000
_cell.length_c   1.000
_cell.angle_alpha   90.00
_cell.angle_beta   90.00
_cell.angle_gamma   90.00
#
_symmetry.space_group_name_H-M   'P 1'
#
loop_
_entity.id
_entity.type
_entity.pdbx_description
1 polymer ?
#
loop_
_entity_poly.entity_id
_entity_poly.type
_entity_poly.pdbx_seq_one_letter_code
_entity_poly.pdbx_strand_id
1 'polypeptide(L)'
;MIKRLTSGSEDRLCADDFPWLQKRADAAGVSIKKLGFTIELPEPQQQPRNPQLEARCQRLRREQEAREYRQMTKSVDAARRKEPEESIAFQMKQINRQLIWVGQFLLSVIAGFAFGVIGLELIFGELELGFRLLWGTFFSVVIGVAEIYFLLRHLHFSEFGIPEELGPNKKEPDGKPHQD
;
A
#
# COMPACT_ATOMS: atom_id res chain seq x y z
N MET A 1 38.31 -66.13 11.43
CA MET A 1 37.75 -64.77 11.56
C MET A 1 36.36 -64.61 10.90
N ILE A 2 35.62 -65.70 10.65
CA ILE A 2 34.22 -65.69 10.19
C ILE A 2 33.24 -65.91 11.37
N LYS A 3 33.75 -66.34 12.54
CA LYS A 3 32.98 -66.61 13.76
C LYS A 3 32.39 -65.38 14.47
N ARG A 4 32.67 -64.15 14.03
CA ARG A 4 32.11 -62.94 14.67
C ARG A 4 30.77 -62.50 14.08
N LEU A 5 30.38 -63.04 12.92
CA LEU A 5 29.15 -62.66 12.22
C LEU A 5 27.96 -63.57 12.54
N THR A 6 28.17 -64.66 13.28
CA THR A 6 27.13 -65.66 13.61
C THR A 6 27.14 -66.03 15.09
N SER A 7 27.42 -65.06 15.95
CA SER A 7 27.29 -65.21 17.40
C SER A 7 26.18 -64.28 17.90
N GLY A 8 24.94 -64.73 17.74
CA GLY A 8 23.77 -64.10 18.34
C GLY A 8 22.74 -63.66 17.31
N SER A 9 21.83 -64.58 16.97
CA SER A 9 20.41 -64.32 16.73
C SER A 9 20.03 -63.06 15.92
N GLU A 10 19.53 -63.31 14.69
CA GLU A 10 18.82 -62.40 13.77
C GLU A 10 19.69 -61.54 12.84
N ASP A 11 19.27 -61.47 11.57
CA ASP A 11 19.89 -60.79 10.42
C ASP A 11 19.93 -59.25 10.54
N ARG A 12 20.39 -58.72 11.68
CA ARG A 12 20.38 -57.28 12.00
C ARG A 12 21.80 -56.72 11.98
N LEU A 13 22.03 -55.70 11.15
CA LEU A 13 23.28 -54.94 11.07
C LEU A 13 23.13 -53.65 11.88
N CYS A 14 24.07 -53.36 12.79
CA CYS A 14 24.08 -52.11 13.55
C CYS A 14 24.74 -50.98 12.75
N ALA A 15 24.41 -49.72 13.08
CA ALA A 15 24.99 -48.54 12.42
C ALA A 15 26.53 -48.47 12.56
N ASP A 16 27.09 -49.06 13.61
CA ASP A 16 28.53 -49.09 13.87
C ASP A 16 29.32 -50.03 12.91
N ASP A 17 28.64 -51.00 12.28
CA ASP A 17 29.27 -51.94 11.34
C ASP A 17 29.38 -51.37 9.91
N PHE A 18 28.76 -50.22 9.66
CA PHE A 18 28.66 -49.59 8.35
C PHE A 18 30.03 -49.24 7.71
N PRO A 19 31.02 -48.69 8.44
CA PRO A 19 32.32 -48.35 7.85
C PRO A 19 33.11 -49.58 7.36
N TRP A 20 33.02 -50.70 8.09
CA TRP A 20 33.63 -51.97 7.67
C TRP A 20 32.95 -52.53 6.41
N LEU A 21 31.63 -52.44 6.35
CA LEU A 21 30.82 -52.98 5.27
C LEU A 21 31.06 -52.19 3.97
N GLN A 22 31.17 -50.86 4.07
CA GLN A 22 31.51 -49.98 2.95
C GLN A 22 32.85 -50.31 2.32
N LYS A 23 33.90 -50.47 3.15
CA LYS A 23 35.24 -50.84 2.67
C LYS A 23 35.24 -52.17 1.89
N ARG A 24 34.38 -53.12 2.29
CA ARG A 24 34.28 -54.43 1.67
C ARG A 24 33.43 -54.43 0.40
N ALA A 25 32.40 -53.60 0.34
CA ALA A 25 31.56 -53.39 -0.83
C ALA A 25 32.34 -52.71 -1.97
N ASP A 26 33.17 -51.73 -1.64
CA ASP A 26 34.07 -51.05 -2.58
C ASP A 26 35.10 -52.02 -3.18
N ALA A 27 35.68 -52.91 -2.35
CA ALA A 27 36.60 -53.95 -2.81
C ALA A 27 35.95 -55.02 -3.71
N ALA A 28 34.63 -55.22 -3.57
CA ALA A 28 33.85 -56.14 -4.39
C ALA A 28 33.20 -55.46 -5.61
N GLY A 29 33.35 -54.14 -5.77
CA GLY A 29 32.72 -53.37 -6.85
C GLY A 29 31.19 -53.27 -6.76
N VAL A 30 30.60 -53.53 -5.59
CA VAL A 30 29.14 -53.53 -5.39
C VAL A 30 28.73 -52.33 -4.55
N SER A 31 27.69 -51.60 -4.97
CA SER A 31 27.19 -50.44 -4.22
C SER A 31 26.20 -50.88 -3.14
N ILE A 32 26.44 -50.50 -1.88
CA ILE A 32 25.59 -50.84 -0.72
C ILE A 32 24.14 -50.37 -0.90
N LYS A 33 23.92 -49.26 -1.61
CA LYS A 33 22.58 -48.72 -1.93
C LYS A 33 21.70 -49.68 -2.74
N LYS A 34 22.29 -50.67 -3.42
CA LYS A 34 21.56 -51.70 -4.18
C LYS A 34 21.23 -52.95 -3.35
N LEU A 35 21.79 -53.09 -2.15
CA LEU A 35 21.38 -54.16 -1.25
C LEU A 35 20.09 -53.72 -0.55
N GLY A 36 19.02 -54.52 -0.68
CA GLY A 36 17.72 -54.24 -0.09
C GLY A 36 17.71 -54.53 1.39
N PHE A 37 18.28 -53.66 2.22
CA PHE A 37 18.18 -53.72 3.68
C PHE A 37 17.04 -52.82 4.17
N THR A 38 16.32 -53.29 5.18
CA THR A 38 15.25 -52.53 5.85
C THR A 38 15.86 -51.80 7.04
N ILE A 39 15.76 -50.47 7.07
CA ILE A 39 16.27 -49.62 8.16
C ILE A 39 15.13 -49.44 9.17
N GLU A 40 15.27 -50.01 10.36
CA GLU A 40 14.39 -49.70 11.50
C GLU A 40 14.91 -48.44 12.21
N LEU A 41 14.19 -47.32 12.07
CA LEU A 41 14.49 -46.09 12.81
C LEU A 41 13.84 -46.17 14.20
N PRO A 42 14.57 -45.85 15.29
CA PRO A 42 13.96 -45.77 16.61
C PRO A 42 12.89 -44.67 16.63
N GLU A 43 11.73 -44.96 17.21
CA GLU A 43 10.65 -43.97 17.32
C GLU A 43 11.12 -42.77 18.15
N PRO A 44 10.90 -41.53 17.66
CA PRO A 44 11.31 -40.33 18.38
C PRO A 44 10.51 -40.21 19.68
N GLN A 45 11.20 -40.06 20.80
CA GLN A 45 10.54 -39.85 22.09
C GLN A 45 9.75 -38.53 22.09
N GLN A 46 8.43 -38.62 22.20
CA GLN A 46 7.55 -37.45 22.23
C GLN A 46 7.67 -36.78 23.60
N GLN A 47 8.32 -35.61 23.65
CA GLN A 47 8.38 -34.81 24.85
C GLN A 47 6.99 -34.19 25.15
N PRO A 48 6.58 -34.10 26.43
CA PRO A 48 5.32 -33.48 26.80
C PRO A 48 5.31 -31.99 26.42
N ARG A 49 4.18 -31.53 25.91
CA ARG A 49 4.03 -30.19 25.36
C ARG A 49 4.05 -29.15 26.48
N ASN A 50 4.86 -28.12 26.34
CA ASN A 50 5.00 -27.08 27.37
C ASN A 50 3.73 -26.20 27.41
N PRO A 51 3.00 -26.13 28.54
CA PRO A 51 1.72 -25.41 28.63
C PRO A 51 1.86 -23.90 28.41
N GLN A 52 3.02 -23.31 28.75
CA GLN A 52 3.28 -21.89 28.50
C GLN A 52 3.44 -21.58 27.01
N LEU A 53 4.01 -22.52 26.24
CA LEU A 53 4.16 -22.35 24.79
C LEU A 53 2.82 -22.48 24.08
N GLU A 54 1.96 -23.42 24.50
CA GLU A 54 0.62 -23.57 23.94
C GLU A 54 -0.26 -22.33 24.17
N ALA A 55 -0.22 -21.77 25.38
CA ALA A 55 -0.95 -20.55 25.71
C ALA A 55 -0.50 -19.37 24.82
N ARG A 56 0.81 -19.25 24.55
CA ARG A 56 1.36 -18.23 23.65
C ARG A 56 0.91 -18.48 22.20
N CYS A 57 1.02 -19.71 21.71
CA CYS A 57 0.58 -20.07 20.37
C CYS A 57 -0.91 -19.76 20.15
N GLN A 58 -1.77 -20.08 21.12
CA GLN A 58 -3.18 -19.71 21.05
C GLN A 58 -3.40 -18.19 20.99
N ARG A 59 -2.66 -17.41 21.80
CA ARG A 59 -2.76 -15.95 21.77
C ARG A 59 -2.36 -15.38 20.40
N LEU A 60 -1.18 -15.78 19.89
CA LEU A 60 -0.69 -15.36 18.58
C LEU A 60 -1.64 -15.75 17.44
N ARG A 61 -2.22 -16.95 17.52
CA ARG A 61 -3.18 -17.42 16.51
C ARG A 61 -4.46 -16.60 16.53
N ARG A 62 -5.00 -16.29 17.71
CA ARG A 62 -6.16 -15.37 17.85
C ARG A 62 -5.85 -13.98 17.32
N GLU A 63 -4.64 -13.46 17.54
CA GLU A 63 -4.22 -12.17 17.01
C GLU A 63 -4.11 -12.17 15.48
N GLN A 64 -3.60 -13.26 14.88
CA GLN A 64 -3.54 -13.42 13.42
C GLN A 64 -4.93 -13.53 12.83
N GLU A 65 -5.78 -14.40 13.38
CA GLU A 65 -7.17 -14.57 12.94
C GLU A 65 -7.96 -13.26 13.03
N ALA A 66 -7.75 -12.46 14.09
CA ALA A 66 -8.37 -11.14 14.22
C ALA A 66 -7.88 -10.13 13.16
N ARG A 67 -6.59 -10.17 12.80
CA ARG A 67 -6.03 -9.33 11.73
C ARG A 67 -6.59 -9.72 10.36
N GLU A 68 -6.62 -11.02 10.07
CA GLU A 68 -7.17 -11.56 8.82
C GLU A 68 -8.66 -11.26 8.71
N TYR A 69 -9.42 -11.44 9.79
CA TYR A 69 -10.84 -11.08 9.84
C TYR A 69 -11.06 -9.59 9.54
N ARG A 70 -10.27 -8.69 10.14
CA ARG A 70 -10.35 -7.25 9.87
C ARG A 70 -9.99 -6.91 8.42
N GLN A 71 -9.02 -7.60 7.83
CA GLN A 71 -8.67 -7.41 6.42
C GLN A 71 -9.80 -7.86 5.49
N MET A 72 -10.40 -9.03 5.75
CA MET A 72 -11.53 -9.55 4.98
C MET A 72 -12.78 -8.68 5.08
N THR A 73 -13.02 -8.08 6.24
CA THR A 73 -14.22 -7.26 6.50
C THR A 73 -14.03 -5.76 6.22
N LYS A 74 -12.81 -5.32 5.90
CA LYS A 74 -12.48 -3.90 5.64
C LYS A 74 -13.33 -3.28 4.51
N SER A 75 -13.62 -4.03 3.46
CA SER A 75 -14.44 -3.56 2.33
C SER A 75 -15.92 -3.41 2.69
N VAL A 76 -16.41 -4.23 3.62
CA VAL A 76 -17.80 -4.23 4.07
C VAL A 76 -18.04 -3.13 5.12
N ASP A 77 -17.08 -2.91 6.02
CA ASP A 77 -17.19 -1.90 7.08
C ASP A 77 -16.90 -0.46 6.57
N ALA A 78 -16.17 -0.31 5.47
CA ALA A 78 -15.95 0.98 4.80
C ALA A 78 -17.24 1.60 4.25
N ALA A 79 -18.26 0.80 3.94
CA ALA A 79 -19.56 1.29 3.50
C ALA A 79 -20.45 1.78 4.67
N ARG A 80 -20.18 1.35 5.92
CA ARG A 80 -20.96 1.74 7.11
C ARG A 80 -20.28 2.78 7.98
N ARG A 81 -18.94 2.82 8.05
CA ARG A 81 -18.21 3.89 8.73
C ARG A 81 -17.99 5.06 7.78
N LYS A 82 -18.87 6.06 7.86
CA LYS A 82 -18.63 7.42 7.35
C LYS A 82 -17.59 8.10 8.25
N GLU A 83 -16.36 7.61 8.23
CA GLU A 83 -15.22 8.27 8.90
C GLU A 83 -14.17 8.66 7.83
N PRO A 84 -14.41 9.71 7.01
CA PRO A 84 -13.42 10.15 6.04
C PRO A 84 -12.68 11.41 6.46
N GLU A 85 -12.77 11.86 7.72
CA GLU A 85 -12.10 13.10 8.15
C GLU A 85 -10.62 12.89 8.51
N GLU A 86 -10.22 11.69 8.93
CA GLU A 86 -8.83 11.39 9.32
C GLU A 86 -8.00 10.65 8.26
N SER A 87 -8.59 10.32 7.09
CA SER A 87 -7.79 9.71 6.02
C SER A 87 -6.84 10.76 5.43
N ILE A 88 -5.54 10.43 5.39
CA ILE A 88 -4.50 11.25 4.73
C ILE A 88 -4.93 11.64 3.31
N ALA A 89 -5.71 10.79 2.63
CA ALA A 89 -6.27 11.06 1.32
C ALA A 89 -7.23 12.27 1.30
N PHE A 90 -8.06 12.45 2.34
CA PHE A 90 -8.97 13.59 2.44
C PHE A 90 -8.22 14.89 2.74
N GLN A 91 -7.24 14.85 3.65
CA GLN A 91 -6.38 16.01 3.95
C GLN A 91 -5.56 16.43 2.72
N MET A 92 -5.00 15.46 1.98
CA MET A 92 -4.30 15.73 0.73
C MET A 92 -5.22 16.36 -0.33
N LYS A 93 -6.49 15.92 -0.39
CA LYS A 93 -7.49 16.51 -1.30
C LYS A 93 -7.80 17.97 -0.94
N GLN A 94 -7.85 18.32 0.34
CA GLN A 94 -8.04 19.70 0.78
C GLN A 94 -6.84 20.59 0.40
N ILE A 95 -5.62 20.12 0.66
CA ILE A 95 -4.38 20.83 0.30
C ILE A 95 -4.29 21.05 -1.22
N ASN A 96 -4.61 20.02 -2.02
CA ASN A 96 -4.62 20.12 -3.48
C ASN A 96 -5.58 21.21 -3.97
N ARG A 97 -6.76 21.35 -3.34
CA ARG A 97 -7.73 22.38 -3.72
C ARG A 97 -7.20 23.79 -3.43
N GLN A 98 -6.59 24.00 -2.27
CA GLN A 98 -6.01 25.29 -1.93
C GLN A 98 -4.84 25.66 -2.86
N LEU A 99 -4.01 24.67 -3.23
CA LEU A 99 -2.90 24.88 -4.15
C LEU A 99 -3.36 25.29 -5.56
N ILE A 100 -4.49 24.74 -6.04
CA ILE A 100 -5.08 25.14 -7.33
C ILE A 100 -5.43 26.63 -7.33
N TRP A 101 -6.04 27.14 -6.26
CA TRP A 101 -6.41 28.57 -6.16
C TRP A 101 -5.19 29.49 -6.10
N VAL A 102 -4.15 29.10 -5.37
CA VAL A 102 -2.88 29.86 -5.33
C VAL A 102 -2.20 29.85 -6.70
N GLY A 103 -2.21 28.69 -7.37
CA GLY A 103 -1.69 28.56 -8.73
C GLY A 103 -2.45 29.43 -9.73
N GLN A 104 -3.79 29.46 -9.64
CA GLN A 104 -4.63 30.28 -10.50
C GLN A 104 -4.34 31.78 -10.34
N PHE A 105 -4.20 32.24 -9.10
CA PHE A 105 -3.80 33.61 -8.82
C PHE A 105 -2.46 33.96 -9.47
N LEU A 106 -1.44 33.11 -9.28
CA LEU A 106 -0.11 33.36 -9.82
C LEU A 106 -0.12 33.37 -11.36
N LEU A 107 -0.84 32.43 -11.98
CA LEU A 107 -0.99 32.38 -13.43
C LEU A 107 -1.72 33.61 -13.96
N SER A 108 -2.76 34.08 -13.27
CA SER A 108 -3.53 35.28 -13.64
C SER A 108 -2.66 36.55 -13.60
N VAL A 109 -1.86 36.73 -12.54
CA VAL A 109 -0.95 37.89 -12.39
C VAL A 109 0.15 37.88 -13.46
N ILE A 110 0.76 36.73 -13.74
CA ILE A 110 1.78 36.58 -14.77
C ILE A 110 1.17 36.82 -16.16
N ALA A 111 -0.01 36.25 -16.42
CA ALA A 111 -0.72 36.45 -17.68
C ALA A 111 -1.10 37.92 -17.89
N GLY A 112 -1.61 38.61 -16.87
CA GLY A 112 -1.93 40.03 -16.92
C GLY A 112 -0.71 40.91 -17.22
N PHE A 113 0.43 40.59 -16.59
CA PHE A 113 1.69 41.27 -16.85
C PHE A 113 2.18 41.02 -18.28
N ALA A 114 2.23 39.75 -18.71
CA ALA A 114 2.64 39.36 -20.06
C ALA A 114 1.72 39.99 -21.12
N PHE A 115 0.41 40.02 -20.86
CA PHE A 115 -0.57 40.67 -21.72
C PHE A 115 -0.34 42.19 -21.81
N GLY A 116 -0.04 42.87 -20.71
CA GLY A 116 0.23 44.31 -20.78
C GLY A 116 1.55 44.64 -21.49
N VAL A 117 2.58 43.80 -21.38
CA VAL A 117 3.85 44.02 -22.08
C VAL A 117 3.75 43.65 -23.57
N ILE A 118 3.30 42.43 -23.88
CA ILE A 118 3.27 41.87 -25.24
C ILE A 118 2.00 42.31 -25.99
N GLY A 119 0.85 42.35 -25.30
CA GLY A 119 -0.43 42.70 -25.91
C GLY A 119 -0.50 44.16 -26.35
N LEU A 120 0.08 45.09 -25.58
CA LEU A 120 0.14 46.50 -26.01
C LEU A 120 1.10 46.71 -27.18
N GLU A 121 2.20 45.97 -27.24
CA GLU A 121 3.08 45.95 -28.41
C GLU A 121 2.35 45.46 -29.67
N LEU A 122 1.55 44.41 -29.54
CA LEU A 122 0.78 43.88 -30.67
C LEU A 122 -0.30 44.86 -31.18
N ILE A 123 -0.88 45.68 -30.31
CA ILE A 123 -1.94 46.64 -30.67
C ILE A 123 -1.37 47.96 -31.18
N PHE A 124 -0.38 48.52 -30.47
CA PHE A 124 0.14 49.87 -30.73
C PHE A 124 1.46 49.87 -31.52
N GLY A 125 2.10 48.72 -31.73
CA GLY A 125 3.36 48.59 -32.45
C GLY A 125 4.56 49.00 -31.61
N GLU A 126 5.43 49.85 -32.16
CA GLU A 126 6.66 50.32 -31.50
C GLU A 126 6.32 51.26 -30.34
N LEU A 127 6.32 50.68 -29.14
CA LEU A 127 6.07 51.36 -27.89
C LEU A 127 7.34 51.21 -27.06
N GLU A 128 7.80 52.28 -26.42
CA GLU A 128 9.01 52.23 -25.62
C GLU A 128 8.87 51.19 -24.49
N LEU A 129 9.91 50.37 -24.28
CA LEU A 129 9.90 49.28 -23.29
C LEU A 129 9.48 49.77 -21.90
N GLY A 130 9.88 50.99 -21.51
CA GLY A 130 9.50 51.59 -20.24
C GLY A 130 7.98 51.76 -20.09
N PHE A 131 7.29 52.22 -21.12
CA PHE A 131 5.84 52.38 -21.10
C PHE A 131 5.12 51.02 -21.12
N ARG A 132 5.62 50.04 -21.88
CA ARG A 132 5.10 48.66 -21.86
C ARG A 132 5.21 48.02 -20.48
N LEU A 133 6.34 48.21 -19.82
CA LEU A 133 6.57 47.70 -18.47
C LEU A 133 5.66 48.37 -17.44
N LEU A 134 5.43 49.68 -17.58
CA LEU A 134 4.54 50.44 -16.72
C LEU A 134 3.09 49.94 -16.83
N TRP A 135 2.59 49.77 -18.06
CA TRP A 135 1.25 49.22 -18.28
C TRP A 135 1.12 47.74 -17.90
N GLY A 136 2.13 46.92 -18.20
CA GLY A 136 2.18 45.53 -17.75
C GLY A 136 2.04 45.42 -16.23
N THR A 137 2.78 46.26 -15.51
CA THR A 137 2.69 46.33 -14.05
C THR A 137 1.33 46.84 -13.60
N PHE A 138 0.77 47.87 -14.25
CA PHE A 138 -0.55 48.40 -13.92
C PHE A 138 -1.66 47.35 -14.04
N PHE A 139 -1.74 46.63 -15.18
CA PHE A 139 -2.73 45.56 -15.35
C PHE A 139 -2.50 44.41 -14.37
N SER A 140 -1.25 44.03 -14.12
CA SER A 140 -0.88 43.00 -13.14
C SER A 140 -1.34 43.36 -11.72
N VAL A 141 -1.18 44.61 -11.29
CA VAL A 141 -1.65 45.10 -9.98
C VAL A 141 -3.17 45.07 -9.89
N VAL A 142 -3.88 45.55 -10.91
CA VAL A 142 -5.36 45.56 -10.92
C VAL A 142 -5.91 44.14 -10.82
N ILE A 143 -5.38 43.21 -11.62
CA ILE A 143 -5.76 41.79 -11.60
C ILE A 143 -5.40 41.18 -10.24
N GLY A 144 -4.19 41.45 -9.73
CA GLY A 144 -3.75 40.94 -8.44
C GLY A 144 -4.66 41.38 -7.28
N VAL A 145 -5.09 42.65 -7.26
CA VAL A 145 -6.05 43.15 -6.25
C VAL A 145 -7.40 42.45 -6.38
N ALA A 146 -7.90 42.25 -7.61
CA ALA A 146 -9.16 41.54 -7.83
C ALA A 146 -9.08 40.08 -7.36
N GLU A 147 -8.03 39.36 -7.73
CA GLU A 147 -7.83 37.95 -7.35
C GLU A 147 -7.61 37.78 -5.84
N ILE A 148 -6.86 38.68 -5.17
CA ILE A 148 -6.70 38.64 -3.71
C ILE A 148 -8.05 38.82 -3.01
N TYR A 149 -8.91 39.71 -3.52
CA TYR A 149 -10.26 39.86 -3.00
C TYR A 149 -11.07 38.55 -3.11
N PHE A 150 -11.02 37.89 -4.27
CA PHE A 150 -11.68 36.59 -4.48
C PHE A 150 -11.10 35.48 -3.60
N LEU A 151 -9.78 35.40 -3.47
CA LEU A 151 -9.11 34.42 -2.60
C LEU A 151 -9.51 34.60 -1.13
N LEU A 152 -9.50 35.83 -0.63
CA LEU A 152 -9.90 36.12 0.75
C LEU A 152 -11.38 35.78 0.98
N ARG A 153 -12.26 36.12 0.03
CA ARG A 153 -13.69 35.80 0.13
C ARG A 153 -13.94 34.29 0.09
N HIS A 154 -13.18 33.56 -0.72
CA HIS A 154 -13.25 32.10 -0.83
C HIS A 154 -12.68 31.41 0.40
N LEU A 155 -11.56 31.89 0.94
CA LEU A 155 -10.96 31.36 2.18
C LEU A 155 -11.93 31.55 3.35
N HIS A 156 -12.48 32.76 3.52
CA HIS A 156 -13.48 33.04 4.54
C HIS A 156 -14.72 32.14 4.36
N PHE A 157 -15.20 31.95 3.13
CA PHE A 157 -16.34 31.04 2.88
C PHE A 157 -16.01 29.58 3.18
N SER A 158 -14.78 29.15 2.90
CA SER A 158 -14.34 27.78 3.15
C SER A 158 -14.22 27.46 4.64
N GLU A 159 -13.89 28.46 5.49
CA GLU A 159 -13.94 28.30 6.95
C GLU A 159 -15.39 28.22 7.49
N PHE A 160 -16.36 28.85 6.82
CA PHE A 160 -17.78 28.84 7.21
C PHE A 160 -18.63 27.70 6.58
N GLY A 161 -17.98 26.69 5.98
CA GLY A 161 -18.59 25.37 5.76
C GLY A 161 -19.94 25.40 5.04
N ILE A 162 -19.96 25.73 3.76
CA ILE A 162 -21.09 25.39 2.89
C ILE A 162 -20.60 24.28 1.96
N PRO A 163 -21.10 23.04 2.08
CA PRO A 163 -20.81 22.00 1.12
C PRO A 163 -21.34 22.42 -0.24
N GLU A 164 -20.49 22.30 -1.25
CA GLU A 164 -20.79 22.51 -2.66
C GLU A 164 -21.77 21.42 -3.15
N GLU A 165 -23.01 21.48 -2.70
CA GLU A 165 -24.16 20.74 -3.23
C GLU A 165 -24.88 21.63 -4.22
N LEU A 166 -24.41 21.65 -5.48
CA LEU A 166 -25.24 22.05 -6.64
C LEU A 166 -24.61 21.57 -7.95
N GLY A 167 -24.42 20.26 -8.07
CA GLY A 167 -24.40 19.59 -9.37
C GLY A 167 -25.84 19.23 -9.75
N PRO A 168 -26.34 19.55 -10.96
CA PRO A 168 -27.75 19.35 -11.30
C PRO A 168 -28.14 17.87 -11.30
N ASN A 169 -29.20 17.60 -10.57
CA ASN A 169 -30.06 16.42 -10.52
C ASN A 169 -30.05 15.57 -11.81
N LYS A 170 -29.71 14.28 -11.69
CA LYS A 170 -30.15 13.24 -12.62
C LYS A 170 -30.88 12.13 -11.86
N LYS A 171 -32.20 12.30 -11.82
CA LYS A 171 -33.27 11.29 -11.96
C LYS A 171 -33.25 10.13 -10.97
N GLU A 172 -34.11 10.29 -9.98
CA GLU A 172 -34.85 9.21 -9.34
C GLU A 172 -35.68 8.43 -10.38
N PRO A 173 -35.60 7.10 -10.40
CA PRO A 173 -36.68 6.26 -10.89
C PRO A 173 -37.43 5.66 -9.70
N ASP A 174 -38.62 6.20 -9.47
CA ASP A 174 -39.75 5.52 -8.84
C ASP A 174 -40.01 4.17 -9.53
N GLY A 175 -40.22 3.10 -8.76
CA GLY A 175 -40.46 1.77 -9.32
C GLY A 175 -40.49 0.56 -8.38
N LYS A 176 -41.34 0.62 -7.33
CA LYS A 176 -42.06 -0.47 -6.61
C LYS A 176 -41.35 -1.77 -6.12
N PRO A 177 -41.83 -2.37 -5.00
CA PRO A 177 -41.32 -3.64 -4.49
C PRO A 177 -41.94 -4.82 -5.25
N HIS A 178 -41.12 -5.79 -5.64
CA HIS A 178 -41.58 -7.15 -5.94
C HIS A 178 -41.34 -8.02 -4.70
N GLN A 179 -42.44 -8.34 -4.02
CA GLN A 179 -42.55 -9.58 -3.25
C GLN A 179 -42.67 -10.72 -4.24
N ASP A 180 -41.87 -11.77 -4.04
CA ASP A 180 -42.21 -13.19 -4.22
C ASP A 180 -41.30 -14.02 -3.31
#